data_AF-A0A3N6PU77-F1
#
_entry.id   AF-A0A3N6PU77-F1
#
_cell.length_a   1.000
_cell.length_b   1.000
_cell.length_c   1.000
_cell.angle_alpha   90.00
_cell.angle_beta   90.00
_cell.angle_gamma   90.00
#
_symmetry.space_group_name_H-M   'P 1'
#
loop_
_entity.id
_entity.type
_entity.pdbx_description
1 polymer ?
#
loop_
_entity_poly.entity_id
_entity_poly.type
_entity_poly.pdbx_seq_one_letter_code
_entity_poly.pdbx_strand_id
1 'polypeptide(L)'
;MSPAPAPTDAAILWIAGLGVVVLAGLLVGWRRRTTGSRRALANELDDRLAESIPTGTASHLERSPTVRRLAVADVDVEDGSTETFVPVVRVALGTSDRPGTELALEYVAEVIETIHPVFRERDERVDRYDVEFTFGPGGLVVSGECRRVSVPADLADRLLEDERYRAFDLHRDVDRDDGETATLWGRCLEY
;
A
#
# COMPACT_ATOMS: atom_id res chain seq x y z
N MET A 1 69.70 -8.13 -0.35
CA MET A 1 68.75 -7.07 -0.77
C MET A 1 68.00 -7.63 -1.97
N SER A 2 66.83 -8.23 -1.73
CA SER A 2 65.95 -8.75 -2.79
C SER A 2 64.65 -7.95 -2.73
N PRO A 3 64.19 -7.33 -3.83
CA PRO A 3 62.87 -6.71 -3.86
C PRO A 3 61.80 -7.80 -3.88
N ALA A 4 60.76 -7.63 -3.05
CA ALA A 4 59.57 -8.48 -3.07
C ALA A 4 58.83 -8.28 -4.42
N PRO A 5 58.28 -9.35 -5.03
CA PRO A 5 57.53 -9.21 -6.27
C PRO A 5 56.25 -8.41 -6.02
N ALA A 6 56.03 -7.36 -6.83
CA ALA A 6 54.79 -6.62 -6.86
C ALA A 6 53.65 -7.55 -7.32
N PRO A 7 52.46 -7.49 -6.71
CA PRO A 7 51.31 -8.27 -7.16
C PRO A 7 50.96 -7.87 -8.59
N THR A 8 50.88 -8.87 -9.48
CA THR A 8 50.54 -8.72 -10.89
C THR A 8 49.10 -8.20 -11.06
N ASP A 9 48.90 -7.28 -12.00
CA ASP A 9 47.62 -6.61 -12.32
C ASP A 9 46.43 -7.56 -12.53
N ALA A 10 46.71 -8.83 -12.86
CA ALA A 10 45.71 -9.88 -12.94
C ALA A 10 44.98 -10.11 -11.61
N ALA A 11 45.67 -10.08 -10.47
CA ALA A 11 45.06 -10.32 -9.15
C ALA A 11 44.05 -9.22 -8.76
N ILE A 12 44.29 -7.97 -9.18
CA ILE A 12 43.41 -6.83 -8.90
C ILE A 12 42.11 -6.92 -9.73
N LEU A 13 42.20 -7.37 -10.98
CA LEU A 13 41.04 -7.59 -11.85
C LEU A 13 40.13 -8.72 -11.36
N TRP A 14 40.69 -9.80 -10.81
CA TRP A 14 39.90 -10.88 -10.21
C TRP A 14 39.17 -10.43 -8.94
N ILE A 15 39.81 -9.64 -8.07
CA ILE A 15 39.18 -9.10 -6.86
C ILE A 15 38.05 -8.11 -7.20
N ALA A 16 38.27 -7.24 -8.20
CA ALA A 16 37.24 -6.32 -8.67
C ALA A 16 36.04 -7.06 -9.31
N GLY A 17 36.29 -8.07 -10.14
CA GLY A 17 35.24 -8.89 -10.75
C GLY A 17 34.41 -9.68 -9.72
N LEU A 18 35.06 -10.25 -8.70
CA LEU A 18 34.39 -11.00 -7.63
C LEU A 18 33.60 -10.07 -6.71
N GLY A 19 34.11 -8.87 -6.42
CA GLY A 19 33.42 -7.83 -5.67
C GLY A 19 32.11 -7.39 -6.35
N VAL A 20 32.13 -7.17 -7.67
CA VAL A 20 30.93 -6.79 -8.45
C VAL A 20 29.90 -7.91 -8.47
N VAL A 21 30.31 -9.16 -8.61
CA VAL A 21 29.38 -10.31 -8.62
C VAL A 21 28.76 -10.54 -7.24
N VAL A 22 29.52 -10.37 -6.16
CA VAL A 22 28.98 -10.47 -4.78
C VAL A 22 28.02 -9.33 -4.49
N LEU A 23 28.34 -8.09 -4.89
CA LEU A 23 27.43 -6.95 -4.76
C LEU A 23 26.16 -7.14 -5.56
N ALA A 24 26.26 -7.59 -6.81
CA ALA A 24 25.11 -7.90 -7.65
C ALA A 24 24.27 -9.05 -7.07
N GLY A 25 24.91 -10.10 -6.55
CA GLY A 25 24.25 -11.21 -5.88
C GLY A 25 23.51 -10.78 -4.61
N LEU A 26 24.13 -9.91 -3.81
CA LEU A 26 23.51 -9.31 -2.62
C LEU A 26 22.31 -8.42 -3.01
N LEU A 27 22.45 -7.57 -4.03
CA LEU A 27 21.37 -6.73 -4.53
C LEU A 27 20.19 -7.56 -5.07
N VAL A 28 20.46 -8.60 -5.85
CA VAL A 28 19.44 -9.49 -6.40
C VAL A 28 18.77 -10.31 -5.30
N GLY A 29 19.55 -10.83 -4.34
CA GLY A 29 19.04 -11.56 -3.19
C GLY A 29 18.16 -10.69 -2.29
N TRP A 30 18.59 -9.46 -2.03
CA TRP A 30 17.84 -8.47 -1.26
C TRP A 30 16.54 -8.09 -1.98
N ARG A 31 16.59 -7.79 -3.28
CA ARG A 31 15.39 -7.48 -4.09
C ARG A 31 14.39 -8.64 -4.15
N ARG A 32 14.85 -9.89 -4.14
CA ARG A 32 13.97 -11.07 -4.05
C ARG A 32 13.33 -11.20 -2.67
N ARG A 33 14.05 -10.89 -1.61
CA ARG A 33 13.51 -10.91 -0.25
C ARG A 33 12.43 -9.85 -0.05
N THR A 34 12.67 -8.62 -0.50
CA THR A 34 11.70 -7.52 -0.37
C THR A 34 10.41 -7.82 -1.13
N THR A 35 10.51 -8.33 -2.36
CA THR A 35 9.32 -8.74 -3.13
C THR A 35 8.55 -9.93 -2.53
N GLY A 36 9.25 -10.87 -1.88
CA GLY A 36 8.62 -11.94 -1.11
C GLY A 36 7.86 -11.43 0.12
N SER A 37 8.50 -10.53 0.89
CA SER A 37 7.91 -9.92 2.08
C SER A 37 6.63 -9.15 1.75
N ARG A 38 6.67 -8.31 0.69
CA ARG A 38 5.50 -7.54 0.26
C ARG A 38 4.32 -8.40 -0.18
N ARG A 39 4.57 -9.54 -0.85
CA ARG A 39 3.48 -10.46 -1.20
C ARG A 39 2.89 -11.12 0.04
N ALA A 40 3.72 -11.52 0.99
CA ALA A 40 3.23 -12.08 2.24
C ALA A 40 2.38 -11.05 3.01
N LEU A 41 2.82 -9.79 3.06
CA LEU A 41 2.06 -8.70 3.64
C LEU A 41 0.73 -8.49 2.90
N ALA A 42 0.75 -8.37 1.57
CA ALA A 42 -0.48 -8.19 0.78
C ALA A 42 -1.49 -9.33 0.99
N ASN A 43 -1.03 -10.58 1.04
CA ASN A 43 -1.89 -11.73 1.31
C ASN A 43 -2.51 -11.69 2.70
N GLU A 44 -1.74 -11.31 3.73
CA GLU A 44 -2.28 -11.18 5.08
C GLU A 44 -3.32 -10.06 5.18
N LEU A 45 -3.09 -8.94 4.50
CA LEU A 45 -4.06 -7.86 4.42
C LEU A 45 -5.34 -8.30 3.70
N ASP A 46 -5.22 -9.04 2.59
CA ASP A 46 -6.36 -9.64 1.90
C ASP A 46 -7.14 -10.60 2.80
N ASP A 47 -6.45 -11.45 3.55
CA ASP A 47 -7.08 -12.40 4.48
C ASP A 47 -7.85 -11.65 5.59
N ARG A 48 -7.25 -10.60 6.17
CA ARG A 48 -7.91 -9.76 7.19
C ARG A 48 -9.13 -9.02 6.62
N LEU A 49 -9.02 -8.47 5.41
CA LEU A 49 -10.15 -7.80 4.74
C LEU A 49 -11.29 -8.77 4.44
N ALA A 50 -10.98 -9.99 4.00
CA ALA A 50 -11.97 -11.02 3.74
C ALA A 50 -12.69 -11.49 5.02
N GLU A 51 -11.98 -11.56 6.15
CA GLU A 51 -12.52 -11.95 7.46
C GLU A 51 -13.40 -10.86 8.09
N SER A 52 -12.94 -9.60 8.05
CA SER A 52 -13.61 -8.47 8.70
C SER A 52 -14.75 -7.87 7.87
N ILE A 53 -14.58 -7.80 6.54
CA ILE A 53 -15.52 -7.18 5.61
C ILE A 53 -16.06 -8.25 4.64
N PRO A 54 -16.90 -9.18 5.13
CA PRO A 54 -17.43 -10.26 4.31
C PRO A 54 -18.47 -9.75 3.32
N THR A 55 -18.56 -10.43 2.17
CA THR A 55 -19.70 -10.23 1.27
C THR A 55 -20.97 -10.90 1.79
N GLY A 56 -22.12 -10.32 1.46
CA GLY A 56 -23.41 -10.91 1.78
C GLY A 56 -24.59 -10.00 1.48
N THR A 57 -25.79 -10.47 1.82
CA THR A 57 -27.07 -9.79 1.53
C THR A 57 -27.22 -8.41 2.18
N ALA A 58 -26.41 -8.11 3.21
CA ALA A 58 -26.36 -6.81 3.87
C ALA A 58 -25.21 -5.91 3.38
N SER A 59 -24.26 -6.45 2.60
CA SER A 59 -23.14 -5.67 2.06
C SER A 59 -23.49 -5.13 0.67
N HIS A 60 -23.05 -3.92 0.35
CA HIS A 60 -23.15 -3.34 -1.01
C HIS A 60 -22.04 -3.87 -1.95
N LEU A 61 -21.31 -4.91 -1.53
CA LEU A 61 -20.11 -5.41 -2.17
C LEU A 61 -20.41 -6.54 -3.16
N GLU A 62 -19.77 -6.53 -4.32
CA GLU A 62 -19.71 -7.70 -5.21
C GLU A 62 -18.76 -8.76 -4.66
N ARG A 63 -17.65 -8.31 -4.07
CA ARG A 63 -16.55 -9.10 -3.51
C ARG A 63 -15.97 -8.36 -2.33
N SER A 64 -15.37 -9.10 -1.39
CA SER A 64 -14.66 -8.49 -0.27
C SER A 64 -13.55 -7.58 -0.79
N PRO A 65 -13.22 -6.50 -0.07
CA PRO A 65 -12.16 -5.60 -0.48
C PRO A 65 -10.84 -6.35 -0.60
N THR A 66 -10.00 -5.95 -1.56
CA THR A 66 -8.69 -6.57 -1.76
C THR A 66 -7.59 -5.54 -1.94
N VAL A 67 -6.40 -5.86 -1.46
CA VAL A 67 -5.19 -5.10 -1.73
C VAL A 67 -4.81 -5.27 -3.20
N ARG A 68 -5.14 -4.26 -4.01
CA ARG A 68 -4.72 -4.21 -5.41
C ARG A 68 -3.20 -4.11 -5.52
N ARG A 69 -2.59 -3.31 -4.64
CA ARG A 69 -1.15 -3.02 -4.67
C ARG A 69 -0.68 -2.45 -3.33
N LEU A 70 0.56 -2.76 -2.98
CA LEU A 70 1.35 -2.02 -2.00
C LEU A 70 2.38 -1.18 -2.77
N ALA A 71 2.05 0.09 -3.00
CA ALA A 71 2.98 1.04 -3.62
C ALA A 71 3.99 1.53 -2.58
N VAL A 72 5.14 2.04 -3.02
CA VAL A 72 6.17 2.61 -2.14
C VAL A 72 6.29 4.08 -2.50
N ALA A 73 5.99 4.95 -1.53
CA ALA A 73 6.10 6.40 -1.68
C ALA A 73 7.56 6.84 -1.53
N ASP A 74 8.28 6.26 -0.57
CA ASP A 74 9.65 6.64 -0.24
C ASP A 74 10.46 5.46 0.31
N VAL A 75 11.79 5.55 0.23
CA VAL A 75 12.71 4.57 0.81
C VAL A 75 13.80 5.31 1.58
N ASP A 76 13.79 5.16 2.90
CA ASP A 76 14.78 5.74 3.80
C ASP A 76 16.04 4.87 3.81
N VAL A 77 17.04 5.27 3.03
CA VAL A 77 18.31 4.55 2.87
C VAL A 77 19.26 4.74 4.05
N GLU A 78 19.07 5.78 4.87
CA GLU A 78 19.92 6.02 6.05
C GLU A 78 19.52 5.10 7.20
N ASP A 79 18.22 4.84 7.36
CA ASP A 79 17.67 3.91 8.35
C ASP A 79 17.48 2.50 7.78
N GLY A 80 18.56 1.94 7.22
CA GLY A 80 18.59 0.54 6.81
C GLY A 80 17.62 0.16 5.69
N SER A 81 17.24 1.10 4.81
CA SER A 81 16.30 0.91 3.68
C SER A 81 14.86 0.59 4.09
N THR A 82 14.33 1.37 5.04
CA THR A 82 12.91 1.29 5.45
C THR A 82 12.01 1.88 4.36
N GLU A 83 10.98 1.14 3.96
CA GLU A 83 10.05 1.56 2.91
C GLU A 83 8.82 2.23 3.53
N THR A 84 8.36 3.31 2.92
CA THR A 84 7.08 3.95 3.27
C THR A 84 6.04 3.55 2.24
N PHE A 85 4.99 2.85 2.68
CA PHE A 85 3.98 2.26 1.82
C PHE A 85 2.80 3.19 1.52
N VAL A 86 2.16 2.95 0.37
CA VAL A 86 0.82 3.44 0.04
C VAL A 86 -0.03 2.21 -0.31
N PRO A 87 -0.78 1.66 0.66
CA PRO A 87 -1.70 0.56 0.41
C PRO A 87 -2.84 1.02 -0.50
N VAL A 88 -3.02 0.33 -1.62
CA VAL A 88 -4.11 0.57 -2.57
C VAL A 88 -5.11 -0.57 -2.45
N VAL A 89 -6.23 -0.31 -1.80
CA VAL A 89 -7.31 -1.28 -1.58
C VAL A 89 -8.43 -1.01 -2.58
N ARG A 90 -9.00 -2.07 -3.15
CA ARG A 90 -10.15 -1.98 -4.05
C ARG A 90 -11.40 -2.50 -3.38
N VAL A 91 -12.44 -1.68 -3.39
CA VAL A 91 -13.80 -1.97 -2.98
C VAL A 91 -14.67 -2.07 -4.23
N ALA A 92 -15.11 -3.29 -4.55
CA ALA A 92 -15.99 -3.54 -5.70
C ALA A 92 -17.45 -3.51 -5.27
N LEU A 93 -18.20 -2.50 -5.70
CA LEU A 93 -19.58 -2.29 -5.33
C LEU A 93 -20.53 -2.92 -6.35
N GLY A 94 -21.57 -3.62 -5.87
CA GLY A 94 -22.57 -4.30 -6.71
C GLY A 94 -23.64 -3.38 -7.26
N THR A 95 -23.34 -2.09 -7.38
CA THR A 95 -24.26 -1.07 -7.86
C THR A 95 -23.74 -0.42 -9.14
N SER A 96 -24.68 -0.01 -9.97
CA SER A 96 -24.42 0.77 -11.18
C SER A 96 -24.18 2.25 -10.88
N ASP A 97 -24.68 2.73 -9.74
CA ASP A 97 -24.64 4.14 -9.38
C ASP A 97 -23.45 4.46 -8.49
N ARG A 98 -23.00 5.71 -8.54
CA ARG A 98 -21.98 6.21 -7.60
C ARG A 98 -22.54 6.10 -6.17
N PRO A 99 -21.83 5.46 -5.23
CA PRO A 99 -22.24 5.44 -3.84
C PRO A 99 -22.22 6.86 -3.25
N GLY A 100 -23.05 7.10 -2.22
CA GLY A 100 -22.95 8.33 -1.44
C GLY A 100 -21.62 8.42 -0.71
N THR A 101 -21.14 9.64 -0.47
CA THR A 101 -19.88 9.90 0.26
C THR A 101 -19.85 9.24 1.64
N GLU A 102 -20.98 9.25 2.35
CA GLU A 102 -21.13 8.63 3.67
C GLU A 102 -20.84 7.13 3.62
N LEU A 103 -21.54 6.38 2.76
CA LEU A 103 -21.33 4.94 2.57
C LEU A 103 -19.88 4.63 2.16
N ALA A 104 -19.29 5.43 1.26
CA ALA A 104 -17.91 5.21 0.85
C ALA A 104 -16.95 5.39 2.03
N LEU A 105 -17.18 6.39 2.88
CA LEU A 105 -16.29 6.64 4.02
C LEU A 105 -16.48 5.65 5.17
N GLU A 106 -17.66 5.04 5.30
CA GLU A 106 -17.84 3.86 6.16
C GLU A 106 -16.91 2.73 5.72
N TYR A 107 -16.91 2.37 4.44
CA TYR A 107 -15.98 1.36 3.92
C TYR A 107 -14.51 1.79 4.04
N VAL A 108 -14.19 3.08 3.83
CA VAL A 108 -12.81 3.57 4.02
C VAL A 108 -12.38 3.38 5.46
N ALA A 109 -13.21 3.78 6.42
CA ALA A 109 -12.91 3.63 7.84
C ALA A 109 -12.72 2.14 8.20
N GLU A 110 -13.66 1.29 7.79
CA GLU A 110 -13.61 -0.16 8.06
C GLU A 110 -12.35 -0.82 7.44
N VAL A 111 -12.00 -0.45 6.20
CA VAL A 111 -10.76 -0.90 5.55
C VAL A 111 -9.53 -0.48 6.34
N ILE A 112 -9.45 0.79 6.74
CA ILE A 112 -8.30 1.34 7.48
C ILE A 112 -8.19 0.68 8.86
N GLU A 113 -9.28 0.61 9.62
CA GLU A 113 -9.34 -0.04 10.93
C GLU A 113 -8.90 -1.52 10.85
N THR A 114 -9.16 -2.17 9.72
CA THR A 114 -8.75 -3.56 9.47
C THR A 114 -7.26 -3.70 9.19
N ILE A 115 -6.70 -2.88 8.29
CA ILE A 115 -5.34 -3.11 7.76
C ILE A 115 -4.26 -2.31 8.46
N HIS A 116 -4.59 -1.13 8.99
CA HIS A 116 -3.62 -0.26 9.67
C HIS A 116 -2.93 -0.93 10.88
N PRO A 117 -3.63 -1.73 11.73
CA PRO A 117 -2.97 -2.48 12.79
C PRO A 117 -1.85 -3.41 12.30
N VAL A 118 -2.02 -4.04 11.14
CA VAL A 118 -1.02 -4.96 10.58
C VAL A 118 0.28 -4.23 10.22
N PHE A 119 0.19 -2.99 9.73
CA PHE A 119 1.37 -2.16 9.49
C PHE A 119 2.06 -1.78 10.80
N ARG A 120 1.30 -1.35 11.83
CA ARG A 120 1.86 -1.01 13.16
C ARG A 120 2.53 -2.21 13.84
N GLU A 121 1.91 -3.39 13.78
CA GLU A 121 2.44 -4.63 14.36
C GLU A 121 3.76 -5.08 13.73
N ARG A 122 4.02 -4.66 12.48
CA ARG A 122 5.24 -4.99 11.73
C ARG A 122 6.25 -3.84 11.68
N ASP A 123 5.97 -2.73 12.38
CA ASP A 123 6.76 -1.51 12.34
C ASP A 123 6.96 -0.96 10.90
N GLU A 124 6.00 -1.19 10.00
CA GLU A 124 6.04 -0.74 8.61
C GLU A 124 5.44 0.67 8.49
N ARG A 125 6.11 1.57 7.76
CA ARG A 125 5.65 2.96 7.60
C ARG A 125 4.60 3.06 6.50
N VAL A 126 3.58 3.90 6.71
CA VAL A 126 2.56 4.22 5.70
C VAL A 126 2.51 5.73 5.50
N ASP A 127 2.49 6.18 4.25
CA ASP A 127 2.30 7.60 3.89
C ASP A 127 0.80 7.95 3.91
N ARG A 128 0.02 7.16 3.17
CA ARG A 128 -1.43 7.29 3.08
C ARG A 128 -2.07 5.98 2.61
N TYR A 129 -3.37 5.89 2.78
CA TYR A 129 -4.23 4.83 2.27
C TYR A 129 -4.99 5.30 1.04
N ASP A 130 -4.95 4.52 -0.03
CA ASP A 130 -5.75 4.75 -1.22
C ASP A 130 -6.85 3.67 -1.30
N VAL A 131 -8.11 4.07 -1.16
CA VAL A 131 -9.27 3.18 -1.29
C VAL A 131 -9.99 3.48 -2.60
N GLU A 132 -9.93 2.53 -3.54
CA GLU A 132 -10.55 2.59 -4.86
C GLU A 132 -11.93 1.96 -4.84
N PHE A 133 -12.95 2.73 -5.18
CA PHE A 133 -14.31 2.27 -5.40
C PHE A 133 -14.54 2.02 -6.89
N THR A 134 -14.88 0.78 -7.23
CA THR A 134 -15.33 0.43 -8.59
C THR A 134 -16.83 0.15 -8.58
N PHE A 135 -17.56 0.80 -9.47
CA PHE A 135 -19.02 0.70 -9.62
C PHE A 135 -19.42 0.96 -11.09
N GLY A 136 -20.68 0.77 -11.45
CA GLY A 136 -21.15 0.96 -12.82
C GLY A 136 -21.24 -0.35 -13.63
N PRO A 137 -21.79 -0.29 -14.85
CA PRO A 137 -22.02 -1.48 -15.67
C PRO A 137 -20.69 -2.14 -16.05
N GLY A 138 -20.34 -3.24 -15.38
CA GLY A 138 -19.21 -4.08 -15.73
C GLY A 138 -19.55 -4.98 -16.93
N GLY A 139 -19.19 -4.56 -18.14
CA GLY A 139 -19.44 -5.34 -19.35
C GLY A 139 -18.33 -5.19 -20.39
N LEU A 140 -18.30 -6.09 -21.39
CA LEU A 140 -17.30 -6.09 -22.47
C LEU A 140 -17.27 -4.80 -23.31
N VAL A 141 -18.26 -3.91 -23.16
CA VAL A 141 -18.50 -2.74 -24.01
C VAL A 141 -18.46 -1.42 -23.22
N VAL A 142 -18.69 -1.46 -21.91
CA VAL A 142 -18.72 -0.26 -21.05
C VAL A 142 -17.79 -0.51 -19.86
N SER A 143 -16.84 0.39 -19.65
CA SER A 143 -15.97 0.36 -18.48
C SER A 143 -16.73 0.91 -17.28
N GLY A 144 -16.68 0.20 -16.15
CA GLY A 144 -17.13 0.73 -14.87
C GLY A 144 -16.37 2.00 -14.49
N GLU A 145 -16.97 2.81 -13.62
CA GLU A 145 -16.31 3.96 -13.02
C GLU A 145 -15.35 3.51 -11.91
N CYS A 146 -14.25 4.26 -11.76
CA CYS A 146 -13.32 4.10 -10.65
C CYS A 146 -13.09 5.46 -10.00
N ARG A 147 -13.30 5.51 -8.69
CA ARG A 147 -12.99 6.68 -7.86
C ARG A 147 -12.16 6.29 -6.67
N ARG A 148 -11.44 7.24 -6.11
CA ARG A 148 -10.51 7.01 -5.02
C ARG A 148 -10.76 7.97 -3.87
N VAL A 149 -10.69 7.44 -2.65
CA VAL A 149 -10.50 8.22 -1.43
C VAL A 149 -9.07 7.99 -0.94
N SER A 150 -8.35 9.07 -0.66
CA SER A 150 -7.00 9.02 -0.10
C SER A 150 -7.02 9.57 1.33
N VAL A 151 -6.41 8.84 2.27
CA VAL A 151 -6.41 9.17 3.70
C VAL A 151 -4.97 9.14 4.23
N PRO A 152 -4.41 10.27 4.71
CA PRO A 152 -3.09 10.31 5.35
C PRO A 152 -2.99 9.38 6.56
N ALA A 153 -1.79 8.85 6.84
CA ALA A 153 -1.57 7.93 7.95
C ALA A 153 -1.94 8.54 9.33
N ASP A 154 -1.68 9.82 9.56
CA ASP A 154 -2.07 10.50 10.81
C ASP A 154 -3.60 10.46 11.05
N LEU A 155 -4.41 10.50 9.98
CA LEU A 155 -5.86 10.36 10.10
C LEU A 155 -6.28 8.92 10.41
N ALA A 156 -5.52 7.94 9.90
CA ALA A 156 -5.70 6.54 10.23
C ALA A 156 -5.38 6.27 11.71
N ASP A 157 -4.26 6.79 12.22
CA ASP A 157 -3.90 6.67 13.64
C ASP A 157 -5.02 7.21 14.54
N ARG A 158 -5.54 8.41 14.22
CA ARG A 158 -6.66 9.00 14.99
C ARG A 158 -7.93 8.14 14.97
N LEU A 159 -8.23 7.47 13.85
CA LEU A 159 -9.38 6.59 13.73
C LEU A 159 -9.28 5.40 14.69
N LEU A 160 -8.08 4.90 14.95
CA LEU A 160 -7.87 3.79 15.89
C LEU A 160 -7.72 4.26 17.35
N GLU A 161 -7.18 5.45 17.57
CA GLU A 161 -6.82 5.93 18.91
C GLU A 161 -7.94 6.70 19.63
N ASP A 162 -8.82 7.41 18.92
CA ASP A 162 -9.97 8.11 19.52
C ASP A 162 -11.29 7.41 19.18
N GLU A 163 -11.87 6.71 20.15
CA GLU A 163 -13.15 5.99 20.00
C GLU A 163 -14.33 6.91 19.60
N ARG A 164 -14.20 8.23 19.73
CA ARG A 164 -15.23 9.20 19.30
C ARG A 164 -15.01 9.69 17.88
N TYR A 165 -13.82 9.47 17.32
CA TYR A 165 -13.51 9.82 15.94
C TYR A 165 -14.07 8.74 15.02
N ARG A 166 -15.04 9.11 14.17
CA ARG A 166 -15.75 8.16 13.30
C ARG A 166 -15.66 8.56 11.83
N ALA A 167 -16.27 7.78 10.94
CA ALA A 167 -16.29 8.03 9.50
C ALA A 167 -16.74 9.47 9.13
N PHE A 168 -17.64 10.07 9.91
CA PHE A 168 -18.05 11.47 9.72
C PHE A 168 -16.93 12.48 10.04
N ASP A 169 -16.15 12.25 11.10
CA ASP A 169 -14.99 13.10 11.41
C ASP A 169 -13.90 12.93 10.36
N LEU A 170 -13.69 11.69 9.91
CA LEU A 170 -12.81 11.38 8.78
C LEU A 170 -13.23 12.13 7.52
N HIS A 171 -14.52 12.13 7.17
CA HIS A 171 -15.05 12.91 6.06
C HIS A 171 -14.64 14.38 6.18
N ARG A 172 -14.97 14.99 7.32
CA ARG A 172 -14.75 16.41 7.56
C ARG A 172 -13.29 16.80 7.46
N ASP A 173 -12.40 15.94 7.96
CA ASP A 173 -10.98 16.25 8.02
C ASP A 173 -10.28 15.96 6.69
N VAL A 174 -10.70 14.94 5.92
CA VAL A 174 -10.23 14.73 4.54
C VAL A 174 -10.75 15.83 3.60
N ASP A 175 -11.98 16.32 3.78
CA ASP A 175 -12.55 17.42 2.96
C ASP A 175 -11.87 18.77 3.22
N ARG A 176 -11.39 18.99 4.44
CA ARG A 176 -10.68 20.24 4.83
C ARG A 176 -9.20 20.23 4.43
N ASP A 177 -8.63 19.06 4.20
CA ASP A 177 -7.21 18.93 3.90
C ASP A 177 -6.93 19.46 2.49
N ASP A 178 -6.26 20.60 2.41
CA ASP A 178 -5.79 21.21 1.17
C ASP A 178 -4.44 20.62 0.69
N GLY A 179 -3.95 19.55 1.33
CA GLY A 179 -2.69 18.88 1.03
C GLY A 179 -2.77 17.90 -0.14
N GLU A 180 -1.63 17.33 -0.52
CA GLU A 180 -1.54 16.39 -1.66
C GLU A 180 -1.88 14.94 -1.28
N THR A 181 -1.97 14.64 0.02
CA THR A 181 -2.09 13.28 0.57
C THR A 181 -3.54 12.88 0.89
N ALA A 182 -4.44 13.84 1.05
CA ALA A 182 -5.87 13.60 1.24
C ALA A 182 -6.63 13.84 -0.07
N THR A 183 -7.66 13.02 -0.34
CA THR A 183 -8.51 13.25 -1.51
C THR A 183 -9.88 12.61 -1.29
N LEU A 184 -10.96 13.36 -1.53
CA LEU A 184 -12.31 12.81 -1.65
C LEU A 184 -12.70 12.66 -3.13
N TRP A 185 -13.16 11.47 -3.50
CA TRP A 185 -13.69 11.17 -4.84
C TRP A 185 -12.75 11.52 -6.01
N GLY A 186 -11.44 11.34 -5.80
CA GLY A 186 -10.43 11.50 -6.83
C GLY A 186 -10.56 10.47 -7.96
N ARG A 187 -9.81 10.68 -9.04
CA ARG A 187 -9.62 9.62 -10.05
C ARG A 187 -8.70 8.54 -9.48
N CYS A 188 -8.93 7.28 -9.85
CA CYS A 188 -7.99 6.21 -9.53
C CYS A 188 -6.66 6.45 -10.23
N LEU A 189 -5.56 6.16 -9.54
CA LEU A 189 -4.22 6.33 -10.08
C LEU A 189 -3.72 5.05 -10.74
N GLU A 190 -2.97 5.24 -11.81
CA GLU A 190 -2.09 4.21 -12.34
C GLU A 190 -0.74 4.33 -11.64
N TYR A 191 -0.45 3.34 -10.80
CA TYR A 191 0.81 3.21 -10.08
C TYR A 191 1.83 2.38 -10.87
#